data_AF-A0A9Q6EGR7-F1
#
_entry.id   AF-A0A9Q6EGR7-F1
#
_cell.length_a   1.000
_cell.length_b   1.000
_cell.length_c   1.000
_cell.angle_alpha   90.00
_cell.angle_beta   90.00
_cell.angle_gamma   90.00
#
_symmetry.space_group_name_H-M   'P 1'
#
loop_
_entity.id
_entity.type
_entity.pdbx_description
1 polymer ?
#
loop_
_entity_poly.entity_id
_entity_poly.type
_entity_poly.pdbx_seq_one_letter_code
_entity_poly.pdbx_strand_id
1 'polypeptide(L)' 'MATNRPLTPKEQKVIEQFESARPGLGAIAQNNILNNDKTGWADIIADTPEEELVVSEGSASNSFVYRRIG' A
#
# COMPACT_ATOMS: atom_id res chain seq x y z
N MET A 1 6.93 -10.85 13.93
CA MET A 1 8.36 -10.48 13.76
C MET A 1 8.48 -10.06 12.31
N ALA A 2 9.00 -8.87 12.00
CA ALA A 2 9.19 -8.48 10.61
C ALA A 2 10.21 -9.45 9.98
N THR A 3 9.78 -10.23 9.01
CA THR A 3 10.64 -11.23 8.36
C THR A 3 11.63 -10.50 7.47
N ASN A 4 12.94 -10.64 7.73
CA ASN A 4 13.99 -9.99 6.96
C ASN A 4 14.27 -10.76 5.65
N ARG A 5 13.23 -10.93 4.82
CA ARG A 5 13.35 -11.55 3.50
C ARG A 5 13.66 -10.50 2.43
N PRO A 6 14.38 -10.86 1.35
CA PRO A 6 14.53 -9.96 0.21
C PRO A 6 13.16 -9.61 -0.39
N LEU A 7 12.99 -8.34 -0.76
CA LEU A 7 11.82 -7.85 -1.47
C LEU A 7 11.88 -8.28 -2.92
N THR A 8 10.72 -8.62 -3.48
CA THR A 8 10.58 -8.92 -4.91
C THR A 8 10.54 -7.63 -5.74
N PRO A 9 10.80 -7.69 -7.06
CA PRO A 9 10.71 -6.51 -7.93
C PRO A 9 9.32 -5.82 -7.88
N LYS A 10 8.23 -6.60 -7.79
CA LYS A 10 6.87 -6.07 -7.65
C LYS A 10 6.68 -5.30 -6.33
N GLU A 11 7.12 -5.88 -5.22
CA GLU A 11 7.04 -5.24 -3.90
C GLU A 11 7.86 -3.95 -3.85
N GLN A 12 9.03 -3.97 -4.47
CA GLN A 12 9.90 -2.80 -4.55
C GLN A 12 9.26 -1.68 -5.38
N LYS A 13 8.63 -2.01 -6.51
CA LYS A 13 7.84 -1.07 -7.31
C LYS A 13 6.73 -0.44 -6.48
N VAL A 14 6.00 -1.23 -5.69
CA VAL A 14 4.96 -0.70 -4.79
C VAL A 14 5.56 0.28 -3.77
N ILE A 15 6.68 -0.05 -3.14
CA ILE A 15 7.36 0.83 -2.18
C ILE A 15 7.75 2.16 -2.83
N GLU A 16 8.34 2.12 -4.02
CA GLU A 16 8.76 3.30 -4.78
C GLU A 16 7.57 4.18 -5.17
N GLN A 17 6.43 3.58 -5.54
CA GLN A 17 5.20 4.31 -5.84
C GLN A 17 4.64 5.03 -4.60
N PHE A 18 4.58 4.35 -3.45
CA PHE A 18 4.12 4.98 -2.21
C PHE A 18 5.05 6.11 -1.78
N GLU A 19 6.37 5.92 -1.87
CA GLU A 19 7.35 6.98 -1.56
C GLU A 19 7.21 8.19 -2.49
N SER A 20 6.99 7.95 -3.78
CA SER A 20 6.77 9.01 -4.78
C SER A 20 5.47 9.77 -4.55
N ALA A 21 4.41 9.09 -4.11
CA ALA A 21 3.13 9.72 -3.80
C ALA A 21 3.22 10.65 -2.59
N ARG A 22 3.95 10.25 -1.55
CA ARG A 22 4.28 11.11 -0.40
C ARG A 22 5.52 10.57 0.32
N PRO A 23 6.55 11.42 0.53
CA PRO A 23 7.74 11.01 1.26
C PRO A 23 7.43 10.39 2.62
N GLY A 24 8.06 9.24 2.91
CA GLY A 24 7.87 8.46 4.12
C GLY A 24 6.78 7.38 4.03
N LEU A 25 5.89 7.39 3.02
CA LEU A 25 4.93 6.31 2.82
C LEU A 25 5.60 5.02 2.32
N GLY A 26 6.75 5.09 1.64
CA GLY A 26 7.49 3.91 1.20
C GLY A 26 7.94 3.04 2.37
N ALA A 27 8.41 3.64 3.46
CA ALA A 27 8.78 2.92 4.68
C ALA A 27 7.58 2.23 5.34
N ILE A 28 6.39 2.85 5.28
CA ILE A 28 5.15 2.26 5.79
C ILE A 28 4.73 1.08 4.90
N ALA A 29 4.78 1.25 3.58
CA ALA A 29 4.50 0.18 2.62
C ALA A 29 5.44 -1.01 2.82
N GLN A 30 6.74 -0.76 2.97
CA GLN A 30 7.73 -1.78 3.27
C GLN A 30 7.37 -2.53 4.57
N ASN A 31 7.05 -1.82 5.64
CA ASN A 31 6.65 -2.46 6.90
C ASN A 31 5.38 -3.31 6.76
N ASN A 32 4.41 -2.88 5.97
CA ASN A 32 3.20 -3.67 5.72
C ASN A 32 3.54 -4.94 4.93
N ILE A 33 4.39 -4.85 3.91
CA ILE A 33 4.84 -6.01 3.12
C ILE A 33 5.62 -7.01 3.98
N LEU A 34 6.50 -6.53 4.87
CA LEU A 34 7.30 -7.38 5.75
C LEU A 34 6.51 -7.99 6.91
N ASN A 35 5.39 -7.37 7.32
CA ASN A 35 4.46 -7.91 8.32
C ASN A 35 3.22 -8.51 7.65
N ASN A 36 3.44 -9.26 6.57
CA ASN A 36 2.37 -9.86 5.78
C ASN A 36 1.46 -10.78 6.60
N ASP A 37 1.99 -11.40 7.66
CA ASP A 37 1.22 -12.21 8.62
C ASP A 37 0.04 -11.47 9.26
N LYS A 38 0.06 -10.13 9.23
CA LYS A 38 -0.96 -9.26 9.81
C LYS A 38 -1.69 -8.40 8.78
N THR A 39 -1.03 -8.07 7.68
CA THR A 39 -1.54 -7.10 6.70
C THR A 39 -2.05 -7.74 5.42
N GLY A 40 -1.52 -8.90 5.01
CA GLY A 40 -1.82 -9.56 3.74
C GLY A 40 -1.27 -8.84 2.49
N TRP A 41 -0.46 -7.79 2.65
CA TRP A 41 0.00 -6.96 1.52
C TRP A 41 0.86 -7.73 0.52
N ALA A 42 1.78 -8.57 0.97
CA ALA A 42 2.64 -9.33 0.08
C ALA A 42 1.85 -10.33 -0.76
N ASP A 43 0.84 -10.97 -0.18
CA ASP A 43 -0.03 -11.91 -0.90
C ASP A 43 -0.87 -11.19 -1.95
N ILE A 44 -1.46 -10.05 -1.59
CA ILE A 44 -2.21 -9.20 -2.53
C ILE A 44 -1.29 -8.75 -3.68
N ILE A 45 -0.09 -8.26 -3.39
CA ILE A 45 0.85 -7.80 -4.43
C ILE A 45 1.29 -8.95 -5.35
N ALA A 46 1.43 -10.16 -4.82
CA ALA A 46 1.76 -11.34 -5.60
C ALA A 46 0.62 -11.70 -6.57
N ASP A 47 -0.63 -11.67 -6.08
CA ASP A 47 -1.83 -12.01 -6.85
C ASP A 47 -2.26 -10.91 -7.83
N THR A 48 -1.94 -9.65 -7.55
CA THR A 48 -2.26 -8.53 -8.44
C THR A 48 -1.41 -8.59 -9.73
N PRO A 49 -2.04 -8.59 -10.92
CA PRO A 49 -1.34 -8.48 -12.21
C PRO A 49 -0.47 -7.23 -12.26
N GLU A 50 0.67 -7.28 -12.95
CA GLU A 50 1.56 -6.11 -12.97
C GLU A 50 0.94 -4.91 -13.70
N GLU A 51 0.03 -5.15 -14.65
CA GLU A 51 -0.69 -4.08 -15.35
C GLU A 51 -1.68 -3.33 -14.43
N GLU A 52 -2.09 -3.92 -13.31
CA GLU A 52 -2.98 -3.30 -12.32
C GLU A 52 -2.22 -2.52 -11.24
N LEU A 53 -0.90 -2.74 -11.12
CA LEU A 53 -0.01 -1.96 -10.23
C LEU A 53 0.36 -0.61 -10.86
N VAL A 54 -0.65 0.11 -11.36
CA VAL A 54 -0.52 1.41 -12.02
C VAL A 54 -1.28 2.45 -11.22
N VAL A 55 -0.64 3.59 -10.97
CA VAL A 55 -1.27 4.72 -10.28
C VAL A 55 -2.34 5.31 -11.18
N SER A 56 -3.61 5.13 -10.82
CA SER A 56 -4.69 5.95 -11.36
C SER A 56 -4.76 7.26 -10.59
N GLU A 57 -4.76 8.40 -11.28
CA GLU A 57 -5.06 9.70 -10.66
C GLU A 57 -6.53 9.70 -10.20
N GLY A 58 -6.77 9.30 -8.94
CA GLY A 58 -8.08 9.28 -8.32
C GLY A 58 -8.02 9.93 -6.95
N SER A 59 -8.89 10.91 -6.71
CA SER A 59 -9.05 11.50 -5.38
C SER A 59 -10.09 10.71 -4.59
N ALA A 60 -9.65 10.03 -3.53
CA ALA A 60 -10.57 9.42 -2.57
C ALA A 60 -11.03 10.47 -1.56
N SER A 61 -12.28 10.92 -1.68
CA SER A 61 -12.94 11.80 -0.71
C SER A 61 -13.71 10.95 0.31
N ASN A 62 -13.15 10.75 1.50
CA ASN A 62 -13.88 10.16 2.63
C ASN A 62 -14.61 11.25 3.40
N SER A 63 -15.82 11.63 2.98
CA SER A 63 -16.67 12.59 3.68
C SER A 63 -17.78 11.86 4.46
N PHE A 64 -17.66 11.84 5.79
CA PHE A 64 -18.72 11.41 6.70
C PHE A 64 -19.52 12.64 7.15
N VAL A 65 -20.74 12.82 6.64
CA VAL A 65 -21.64 13.89 7.07
C VAL A 65 -22.45 13.42 8.28
N TYR A 66 -22.17 13.93 9.47
CA TYR A 66 -23.07 13.76 10.62
C TYR A 66 -24.27 14.70 10.47
N ARG A 67 -25.47 14.15 10.32
CA ARG A 67 -26.72 14.91 10.47
C ARG A 67 -26.87 15.33 11.93
N ARG A 68 -26.67 16.60 12.25
CA ARG A 68 -27.05 17.16 13.54
C ARG A 68 -28.57 17.20 13.60
N ILE A 69 -29.18 16.29 14.36
CA ILE A 69 -30.59 16.40 14.75
C ILE A 69 -30.64 17.47 15.85
N GLY A 70 -31.35 18.56 15.59
CA GLY A 70 -31.60 19.66 16.53
C GLY A 70 -33.05 20.08 16.44
#